data_AF-A0A7J9YUC8-F1
#
_entry.id   AF-A0A7J9YUC8-F1
#
_cell.length_a   1.000
_cell.length_b   1.000
_cell.length_c   1.000
_cell.angle_alpha   90.00
_cell.angle_beta   90.00
_cell.angle_gamma   90.00
#
_symmetry.space_group_name_H-M   'P 1'
#
loop_
_entity.id
_entity.type
_entity.pdbx_description
1 polymer ?
#
loop_
_entity_poly.entity_id
_entity_poly.type
_entity_poly.pdbx_seq_one_letter_code
_entity_poly.pdbx_strand_id
1 'polypeptide(L)' 'MERRLGEGEQSSGAVATALGYDDPRHASAARSGCIEKGLIYQAGHGKLAFTVPHFARYLTRAGASG' A
#
# COMPACT_ATOMS: atom_id res chain seq x y z
N MET A 1 6.90 15.77 -2.07
CA MET A 1 7.32 14.44 -2.55
C MET A 1 6.06 13.74 -3.04
N GLU A 2 5.94 13.49 -4.34
CA GLU A 2 4.67 13.08 -4.94
C GLU A 2 4.36 11.62 -4.58
N ARG A 3 3.41 11.40 -3.65
CA ARG A 3 2.96 10.06 -3.21
C ARG A 3 2.18 9.41 -4.34
N ARG A 4 2.81 8.65 -5.23
CA ARG A 4 2.09 7.91 -6.28
C ARG A 4 2.53 6.46 -6.31
N LEU A 5 1.63 5.58 -5.91
CA LEU A 5 1.78 4.14 -6.15
C LEU A 5 1.51 3.87 -7.64
N GLY A 6 2.41 3.13 -8.29
CA GLY A 6 2.26 2.72 -9.68
C GLY A 6 1.30 1.53 -9.85
N GLU A 7 1.00 1.16 -11.09
CA GLU A 7 0.37 -0.14 -11.37
C GLU A 7 1.44 -1.25 -11.27
N GLY A 8 1.15 -2.29 -10.47
CA GLY A 8 2.06 -3.41 -10.23
C GLY A 8 2.48 -3.57 -8.77
N GLU A 9 3.45 -4.45 -8.53
CA GLU A 9 3.99 -4.75 -7.21
C GLU A 9 4.61 -3.50 -6.56
N GLN A 10 4.14 -3.16 -5.36
CA GLN A 10 4.60 -2.03 -4.57
C GLN A 10 5.45 -2.50 -3.39
N SER A 11 6.49 -1.74 -3.05
CA SER A 11 7.23 -1.97 -1.81
C SER A 11 6.35 -1.68 -0.59
N SER A 12 6.49 -2.46 0.48
CA SER A 12 5.75 -2.27 1.73
C SER A 12 5.87 -0.83 2.28
N GLY A 13 7.05 -0.23 2.18
CA GLY A 13 7.28 1.16 2.59
C GLY A 13 6.53 2.19 1.72
N ALA A 14 6.41 1.96 0.41
CA ALA A 14 5.65 2.86 -0.46
C ALA A 14 4.16 2.83 -0.12
N VAL A 15 3.62 1.64 0.16
CA VAL A 15 2.23 1.46 0.60
C VAL A 15 1.99 2.13 1.95
N ALA A 16 2.94 2.01 2.90
CA ALA A 16 2.90 2.70 4.19
C ALA A 16 2.76 4.22 4.02
N THR A 17 3.63 4.82 3.20
CA THR A 17 3.61 6.26 2.93
C THR A 17 2.34 6.69 2.22
N ALA A 18 1.81 5.88 1.30
CA ALA A 18 0.56 6.17 0.60
C ALA A 18 -0.68 6.11 1.51
N LEU A 19 -0.63 5.27 2.55
CA LEU A 19 -1.65 5.21 3.60
C LEU A 19 -1.52 6.31 4.66
N GLY A 20 -0.51 7.20 4.54
CA GLY A 20 -0.27 8.29 5.47
C GLY A 20 0.53 7.89 6.72
N TYR A 21 1.20 6.73 6.71
CA TYR A 21 2.12 6.35 7.77
C TYR A 21 3.54 6.85 7.45
N ASP A 22 4.10 7.68 8.32
CA ASP A 22 5.51 8.10 8.27
C ASP A 22 6.48 7.00 8.76
N ASP A 23 6.01 6.08 9.63
CA ASP A 23 6.81 4.95 10.12
C ASP A 23 6.35 3.61 9.52
N PRO A 24 7.22 2.89 8.80
CA PRO A 24 6.92 1.56 8.24
C PRO A 24 6.47 0.53 9.27
N ARG A 25 6.87 0.67 10.54
CA ARG A 25 6.49 -0.24 11.63
C ARG A 25 4.99 -0.18 11.91
N HIS A 26 4.39 1.01 11.85
CA HIS A 26 2.94 1.18 12.00
C HIS A 26 2.15 0.61 10.82
N ALA A 27 2.73 0.67 9.62
CA ALA A 27 2.11 0.08 8.45
C ALA A 27 2.15 -1.45 8.44
N SER A 28 2.99 -2.11 9.25
CA SER A 28 3.00 -3.57 9.37
C SER A 28 1.66 -4.13 9.87
N ALA A 29 1.04 -3.47 10.85
CA ALA A 29 -0.29 -3.85 11.35
C ALA A 29 -1.38 -3.62 10.31
N ALA A 30 -1.38 -2.46 9.65
CA ALA A 30 -2.31 -2.15 8.57
C ALA A 30 -2.16 -3.13 7.39
N ARG A 31 -0.91 -3.48 7.04
CA ARG A 31 -0.57 -4.47 6.02
C ARG A 31 -1.17 -5.83 6.35
N SER A 32 -0.94 -6.35 7.55
CA SER A 32 -1.47 -7.65 7.96
C SER A 32 -2.99 -7.69 7.89
N GLY A 33 -3.66 -6.61 8.35
CA GLY A 33 -5.11 -6.49 8.22
C GLY A 33 -5.60 -6.42 6.76
N CYS A 34 -4.83 -5.79 5.86
CA CYS A 34 -5.15 -5.79 4.43
C CYS A 34 -4.93 -7.17 3.77
N ILE A 35 -3.94 -7.94 4.23
CA ILE A 35 -3.69 -9.32 3.75
C ILE A 35 -4.83 -10.24 4.20
N GLU A 36 -5.21 -10.19 5.48
CA GLU A 36 -6.34 -10.98 5.99
C GLU A 36 -7.66 -10.65 5.29
N LYS A 37 -7.87 -9.39 4.93
CA LYS A 37 -9.06 -8.94 4.19
C LYS A 37 -8.98 -9.22 2.68
N GLY A 38 -7.87 -9.77 2.18
CA GLY A 38 -7.67 -10.05 0.76
C GLY A 38 -7.56 -8.81 -0.13
N LEU A 39 -7.21 -7.65 0.43
CA LEU A 39 -7.04 -6.39 -0.31
C LEU A 39 -5.66 -6.29 -0.98
N ILE A 40 -4.66 -6.93 -0.36
CA ILE A 40 -3.29 -7.03 -0.88
C ILE A 40 -2.76 -8.45 -0.63
N TYR A 41 -1.84 -8.90 -1.45
CA TYR A 41 -1.11 -10.15 -1.24
C TYR A 41 0.40 -9.92 -1.32
N GLN A 42 1.17 -10.84 -0.75
CA GLN A 42 2.63 -10.77 -0.76
C GLN A 42 3.13 -11.39 -2.06
N ALA A 43 3.66 -10.56 -2.97
CA ALA A 43 4.11 -11.02 -4.29
C ALA A 43 5.51 -11.66 -4.27
N GLY A 44 6.28 -11.44 -3.20
CA GLY A 44 7.65 -11.94 -3.02
C GLY A 44 8.65 -10.79 -2.88
N HIS A 45 9.85 -11.07 -2.36
CA HIS A 45 10.94 -10.09 -2.23
C HIS A 45 10.59 -8.78 -1.48
N GLY A 46 9.71 -8.84 -0.47
CA GLY A 46 9.28 -7.66 0.29
C GLY A 46 8.30 -6.75 -0.44
N LYS A 47 7.79 -7.19 -1.59
CA LYS A 47 6.78 -6.49 -2.37
C LYS A 47 5.37 -7.00 -2.07
N LEU A 48 4.41 -6.11 -2.30
CA LEU A 48 2.98 -6.30 -2.13
C LEU A 48 2.29 -6.02 -3.46
N ALA A 49 1.32 -6.84 -3.82
CA ALA A 49 0.49 -6.59 -4.98
C ALA A 49 -0.96 -6.44 -4.56
N PHE A 50 -1.69 -5.59 -5.27
CA PHE A 50 -3.11 -5.37 -5.03
C PHE A 50 -3.91 -6.47 -5.72
N THR A 51 -4.90 -7.01 -5.02
CA THR A 51 -5.86 -7.95 -5.61
C THR A 51 -6.87 -7.24 -6.51
N VAL A 52 -7.09 -5.94 -6.26
CA VAL A 52 -8.03 -5.10 -6.99
C VAL A 52 -7.27 -4.27 -8.03
N PRO A 53 -7.69 -4.28 -9.31
CA PRO A 53 -7.10 -3.42 -10.33
C PRO A 53 -7.27 -1.94 -9.97
N HIS A 54 -6.24 -1.13 -10.27
CA HIS A 54 -6.18 0.31 -9.99
C HIS A 54 -6.28 0.72 -8.51
N PHE A 55 -6.25 -0.22 -7.55
CA PHE A 55 -6.36 0.10 -6.12
C PHE A 55 -5.21 0.98 -5.60
N ALA A 56 -4.01 0.82 -6.19
CA ALA A 56 -2.87 1.71 -5.98
C ALA A 56 -3.21 3.20 -6.22
N ARG A 57 -3.98 3.48 -7.29
CA ARG A 57 -4.44 4.84 -7.63
C ARG A 57 -5.50 5.33 -6.65
N TYR A 58 -6.37 4.43 -6.19
CA TYR A 58 -7.36 4.76 -5.16
C TYR A 58 -6.71 5.19 -3.85
N LEU A 59 -5.75 4.41 -3.33
CA LEU A 59 -5.01 4.74 -2.10
C LEU A 59 -4.24 6.05 -2.23
N THR A 60 -3.59 6.26 -3.39
CA THR A 60 -2.90 7.51 -3.72
C THR A 60 -3.84 8.72 -3.67
N ARG A 61 -5.05 8.60 -4.23
CA ARG A 61 -6.05 9.67 -4.20
C ARG A 61 -6.66 9.87 -2.81
N ALA A 62 -6.87 8.79 -2.07
CA ALA A 62 -7.41 8.84 -0.70
C ALA A 62 -6.43 9.51 0.28
N GLY A 63 -5.12 9.26 0.14
CA GLY A 63 -4.06 9.86 0.94
C GLY A 63 -3.66 11.29 0.53
N ALA A 64 -4.29 11.86 -0.52
CA ALA A 64 -4.06 13.23 -1.01
C ALA A 64 -5.08 14.26 -0.48
N SER A 65 -6.00 13.84 0.40
CA SER A 65 -7.06 14.70 0.97
C SER A 65 -6.82 15.11 2.42
N GLY A 66 -5.58 15.03 2.92
CA GLY A 66 -5.21 15.40 4.29
C GLY A 66 -3.98 16.28 4.33
#